data_AF-C4KEK7-F1
#
_entry.id   AF-C4KEK7-F1
#
_cell.length_a   1.000
_cell.length_b   1.000
_cell.length_c   1.000
_cell.angle_alpha   90.00
_cell.angle_beta   90.00
_cell.angle_gamma   90.00
#
_symmetry.space_group_name_H-M   'P 1'
#
loop_
_entity.id
_entity.type
_entity.pdbx_description
1 polymer ?
#
loop_
_entity_poly.entity_id
_entity_poly.type
_entity_poly.pdbx_seq_one_letter_code
_entity_poly.pdbx_strand_id
1 'polypeptide(L)'
;MKYEDLFKIKPVLDYDVYNGKIATIIRDEKPVLYVNKEKVQLEGYAKKIDWINRNKMFITVDPNGSEIRKIYLYDHGKIEKIIDNEFDNFSPRETNEGILVISNYDKKTLHLYLHNEGKYIKLSKGEGPVNNYCFNGKYIVYSTGIYDNNIHVIDLSGNEIHVINIPNSEQELANENCFTSPSSFIFLSNHEDLSKVYEFDILKEEIRKIRESDYEIFEAIPYKGSIAYVEDRHGNFVLIHEKEVVNEGFTHSLKVDGDYIYFVNSKHDRSADLYRYGKEVERLTDSMNYVKGDFIKPKVVSYDSNGLRIYALLYEKGDEDKGIVYIHGGPDWECVNSFNPEIQFFMERGFKVICPNYRGSIGYGRRFNHLNDKDPGGGELLDVINSVKVLGVKKIAITGASYGGYLTMMAITKFPDLWCSAVAVVPFVNWFTEKKLEREILQQYDEIKVGSDENLLRDRSPIFFVDRIKAPLLLLAGENDPRCPAEETLQVVEELKKLDREVKYKIYKDEGHGFAKIENYVDSIKEAVEFITSHC
;
A
#
# COMPACT_ATOMS: atom_id res chain seq x y z
N MET A 1 1.79 16.28 20.70
CA MET A 1 3.07 15.71 20.21
C MET A 1 3.87 16.85 19.60
N LYS A 2 5.20 16.79 19.47
CA LYS A 2 5.98 17.77 18.68
C LYS A 2 6.57 17.10 17.44
N TYR A 3 6.94 17.87 16.41
CA TYR A 3 7.56 17.31 15.21
C TYR A 3 8.86 16.55 15.53
N GLU A 4 9.62 17.00 16.52
CA GLU A 4 10.86 16.33 16.95
C GLU A 4 10.60 14.94 17.55
N ASP A 5 9.39 14.67 18.03
CA ASP A 5 9.02 13.35 18.55
C ASP A 5 8.91 12.32 17.41
N LEU A 6 8.61 12.73 16.18
CA LEU A 6 8.55 11.82 15.04
C LEU A 6 9.90 11.14 14.76
N PHE A 7 11.02 11.81 15.02
CA PHE A 7 12.36 11.20 14.90
C PHE A 7 12.61 10.09 15.92
N LYS A 8 11.80 10.03 16.99
CA LYS A 8 11.88 9.00 18.03
C LYS A 8 10.92 7.85 17.78
N ILE A 9 9.98 7.98 16.84
CA ILE A 9 9.07 6.90 16.45
C ILE A 9 9.80 6.00 15.45
N LYS A 10 9.93 4.71 15.81
CA LYS A 10 10.70 3.71 15.06
C LYS A 10 9.79 2.57 14.62
N PRO A 11 8.90 2.81 13.62
CA PRO A 11 7.97 1.79 13.14
C PRO A 11 8.70 0.62 12.48
N VAL A 12 8.17 -0.58 12.68
CA VAL A 12 8.51 -1.76 11.89
C VAL A 12 7.89 -1.61 10.51
N LEU A 13 8.72 -1.65 9.46
CA LEU A 13 8.30 -1.54 8.06
C LEU A 13 8.17 -2.90 7.38
N ASP A 14 8.99 -3.85 7.79
CA ASP A 14 8.95 -5.25 7.33
C ASP A 14 9.66 -6.13 8.37
N TYR A 15 9.40 -7.43 8.33
CA TYR A 15 10.10 -8.38 9.19
C TYR A 15 10.12 -9.77 8.58
N ASP A 16 11.04 -10.60 9.07
CA ASP A 16 10.95 -12.04 8.84
C ASP A 16 11.45 -12.85 10.04
N VAL A 17 10.94 -14.07 10.16
CA VAL A 17 11.21 -14.98 11.27
C VAL A 17 11.56 -16.37 10.77
N TYR A 18 12.60 -16.96 11.36
CA TYR A 18 13.01 -18.33 11.07
C TYR A 18 13.55 -19.03 12.31
N ASN A 19 12.87 -20.07 12.78
CA ASN A 19 13.18 -20.84 13.99
C ASN A 19 13.47 -19.94 15.21
N GLY A 20 12.57 -18.97 15.44
CA GLY A 20 12.59 -17.98 16.51
C GLY A 20 13.57 -16.81 16.31
N LYS A 21 14.39 -16.83 15.25
CA LYS A 21 15.30 -15.72 14.93
C LYS A 21 14.55 -14.66 14.13
N ILE A 22 14.59 -13.41 14.60
CA ILE A 22 13.85 -12.30 14.01
C ILE A 22 14.83 -11.32 13.37
N ALA A 23 14.49 -10.90 12.16
CA ALA A 23 15.03 -9.70 11.54
C ALA A 23 13.89 -8.72 11.26
N THR A 24 14.18 -7.43 11.34
CA THR A 24 13.19 -6.36 11.13
C THR A 24 13.80 -5.24 10.32
N ILE A 25 13.03 -4.65 9.42
CA ILE A 25 13.32 -3.37 8.82
C ILE A 25 12.57 -2.31 9.62
N ILE A 26 13.29 -1.30 10.11
CA ILE A 26 12.76 -0.22 10.94
C ILE A 26 13.03 1.11 10.26
N ARG A 27 12.09 2.06 10.31
CA ARG A 27 12.39 3.45 9.95
C ARG A 27 13.21 4.09 11.06
N ASP A 28 14.52 4.18 10.88
CA ASP A 28 15.42 4.92 11.75
C ASP A 28 15.75 6.28 11.14
N GLU A 29 16.95 6.47 10.58
CA GLU A 29 17.26 7.60 9.69
C GLU A 29 16.67 7.43 8.27
N LYS A 30 16.49 6.16 7.91
CA LYS A 30 15.89 5.62 6.67
C LYS A 30 15.36 4.21 7.00
N PRO A 31 14.79 3.45 6.06
CA PRO A 31 14.54 2.02 6.26
C PRO A 31 15.85 1.24 6.46
N VAL A 32 16.05 0.72 7.67
CA VAL A 32 17.28 0.06 8.12
C VAL A 32 16.98 -1.35 8.58
N LEU A 33 17.81 -2.31 8.16
CA LEU A 33 17.74 -3.69 8.63
C LEU A 33 18.38 -3.85 10.01
N TYR A 34 17.68 -4.53 10.91
CA TYR A 34 18.18 -5.03 12.17
C TYR A 34 18.07 -6.55 12.22
N VAL A 35 19.15 -7.21 12.63
CA VAL A 35 19.20 -8.66 12.84
C VAL A 35 19.56 -8.89 14.29
N ASN A 36 18.70 -9.55 15.07
CA ASN A 36 18.89 -9.69 16.52
C ASN A 36 19.17 -8.36 17.26
N LYS A 37 18.50 -7.28 16.84
CA LYS A 37 18.68 -5.90 17.36
C LYS A 37 20.02 -5.23 17.00
N GLU A 38 20.86 -5.87 16.20
CA GLU A 38 22.06 -5.26 15.64
C GLU A 38 21.76 -4.64 14.28
N LYS A 39 22.15 -3.39 14.10
CA LYS A 39 21.98 -2.65 12.85
C LYS A 39 22.91 -3.22 11.78
N VAL A 40 22.34 -3.54 10.61
CA VAL A 40 23.08 -3.99 9.43
C VAL A 40 23.24 -2.82 8.48
N GLN A 41 24.49 -2.50 8.14
CA GLN A 41 24.79 -1.38 7.25
C GLN A 41 24.49 -1.77 5.79
N LEU A 42 23.64 -0.98 5.13
CA LEU A 42 23.25 -1.14 3.74
C LEU A 42 23.33 0.19 2.98
N GLU A 43 23.76 0.11 1.72
CA GLU A 43 23.58 1.19 0.74
C GLU A 43 22.13 1.19 0.27
N GLY A 44 21.43 2.33 0.32
CA GLY A 44 20.01 2.41 -0.04
C GLY A 44 19.03 2.10 1.12
N TYR A 45 17.78 1.81 0.76
CA TYR A 45 16.65 1.57 1.67
C TYR A 45 16.32 0.08 1.67
N ALA A 46 16.39 -0.56 2.84
CA ALA A 46 15.90 -1.93 2.98
C ALA A 46 14.38 -1.93 2.77
N LYS A 47 13.88 -2.79 1.88
CA LYS A 47 12.44 -2.87 1.53
C LYS A 47 11.78 -4.15 2.01
N LYS A 48 12.49 -5.27 1.91
CA LYS A 48 11.98 -6.59 2.31
C LYS A 48 13.11 -7.51 2.73
N ILE A 49 12.85 -8.40 3.67
CA ILE A 49 13.76 -9.47 4.08
C ILE A 49 13.10 -10.84 4.06
N ASP A 50 13.88 -11.84 3.68
CA ASP A 50 13.42 -13.22 3.52
C ASP A 50 14.52 -14.20 3.97
N TRP A 51 14.34 -14.80 5.15
CA TRP A 51 15.23 -15.84 5.68
C TRP A 51 15.21 -17.07 4.76
N ILE A 52 16.42 -17.54 4.47
CA ILE A 52 16.66 -18.80 3.77
C ILE A 52 16.88 -19.90 4.82
N ASN A 53 17.69 -19.58 5.83
CA ASN A 53 17.96 -20.43 6.99
C ASN A 53 18.44 -19.56 8.17
N ARG A 54 18.86 -20.17 9.28
CA ARG A 54 19.27 -19.43 10.48
C ARG A 54 20.39 -18.40 10.28
N ASN A 55 21.21 -18.53 9.24
CA ASN A 55 22.37 -17.67 9.02
C ASN A 55 22.34 -16.92 7.69
N LYS A 56 21.42 -17.27 6.78
CA LYS A 56 21.29 -16.66 5.46
C LYS A 56 19.91 -16.06 5.24
N MET A 57 19.87 -14.86 4.68
CA MET A 57 18.62 -14.24 4.22
C MET A 57 18.88 -13.43 2.95
N PHE A 58 17.86 -13.32 2.11
CA PHE A 58 17.84 -12.28 1.11
C PHE A 58 17.39 -10.95 1.70
N ILE A 59 17.91 -9.88 1.13
CA ILE A 59 17.51 -8.50 1.43
C ILE A 59 17.18 -7.83 0.10
N THR A 60 15.94 -7.38 -0.05
CA THR A 60 15.52 -6.54 -1.17
C THR A 60 15.80 -5.08 -0.79
N VAL A 61 16.56 -4.37 -1.61
CA VAL A 61 17.02 -3.00 -1.34
C VAL A 61 16.64 -2.09 -2.49
N ASP A 62 15.99 -0.97 -2.19
CA ASP A 62 15.77 0.13 -3.13
C ASP A 62 16.88 1.17 -2.93
N PRO A 63 17.76 1.42 -3.93
CA PRO A 63 18.88 2.33 -3.76
C PRO A 63 18.51 3.77 -3.39
N ASN A 64 17.40 4.28 -3.92
CA ASN A 64 17.10 5.72 -3.88
C ASN A 64 15.60 6.10 -3.96
N GLY A 65 14.68 5.14 -3.92
CA GLY A 65 13.24 5.37 -4.05
C GLY A 65 12.70 5.21 -5.47
N SER A 66 13.56 4.86 -6.44
CA SER A 66 13.17 4.62 -7.84
C SER A 66 12.39 3.32 -8.05
N GLU A 67 12.25 2.51 -7.00
CA GLU A 67 11.69 1.15 -7.06
C GLU A 67 12.43 0.21 -8.01
N ILE A 68 13.63 0.57 -8.49
CA ILE A 68 14.55 -0.36 -9.17
C ILE A 68 15.31 -1.17 -8.11
N ARG A 69 14.62 -2.16 -7.55
CA ARG A 69 15.09 -2.93 -6.40
C ARG A 69 16.15 -3.96 -6.76
N LYS A 70 17.09 -4.13 -5.84
CA LYS A 70 18.25 -5.02 -5.94
C LYS A 70 18.15 -6.13 -4.90
N ILE A 71 18.75 -7.28 -5.18
CA ILE A 71 18.79 -8.41 -4.24
C ILE A 71 20.19 -8.59 -3.68
N TYR A 72 20.28 -8.52 -2.35
CA TYR A 72 21.47 -8.78 -1.57
C TYR A 72 21.31 -10.10 -0.81
N LEU A 73 22.42 -10.80 -0.56
CA LEU A 73 22.49 -11.94 0.33
C LEU A 73 23.25 -11.54 1.60
N TYR A 74 22.59 -11.72 2.74
CA TYR A 74 23.26 -11.70 4.03
C TYR A 74 23.64 -13.13 4.40
N ASP A 75 24.91 -13.37 4.74
CA ASP A 75 25.44 -14.68 5.13
C ASP A 75 26.46 -14.51 6.28
N HIS A 76 26.10 -14.97 7.48
CA HIS A 76 26.93 -14.85 8.69
C HIS A 76 27.50 -13.44 8.94
N GLY A 77 26.68 -12.39 8.75
CA GLY A 77 27.09 -10.99 8.96
C GLY A 77 27.78 -10.33 7.76
N LYS A 78 28.07 -11.10 6.70
CA LYS A 78 28.58 -10.55 5.43
C LYS A 78 27.42 -10.27 4.50
N ILE A 79 27.59 -9.26 3.65
CA ILE A 79 26.58 -8.83 2.69
C ILE A 79 27.21 -8.87 1.30
N GLU A 80 26.51 -9.48 0.36
CA GLU A 80 26.91 -9.58 -1.05
C GLU A 80 25.76 -9.13 -1.94
N LYS A 81 26.06 -8.40 -3.02
CA LYS A 81 25.08 -8.06 -4.05
C LYS A 81 24.97 -9.24 -5.01
N ILE A 82 23.80 -9.87 -5.09
CA ILE A 82 23.58 -11.05 -5.96
C ILE A 82 22.86 -10.66 -7.25
N ILE A 83 21.92 -9.71 -7.17
CA ILE A 83 21.26 -9.13 -8.34
C ILE A 83 21.36 -7.61 -8.25
N ASP A 84 22.27 -7.04 -9.04
CA ASP A 84 22.49 -5.60 -9.13
C ASP A 84 22.51 -5.15 -10.60
N ASN A 85 21.33 -4.95 -11.18
CA ASN A 85 21.14 -4.55 -12.59
C ASN A 85 20.02 -3.49 -12.70
N GLU A 86 19.74 -3.01 -13.91
CA GLU A 86 18.76 -1.93 -14.15
C GLU A 86 17.30 -2.32 -13.97
N PHE A 87 17.00 -3.58 -13.66
CA PHE A 87 15.63 -4.08 -13.51
C PHE A 87 15.16 -3.97 -12.06
N ASP A 88 13.86 -3.83 -11.87
CA ASP A 88 13.21 -3.98 -10.58
C ASP A 88 13.15 -5.48 -10.24
N ASN A 89 13.80 -5.90 -9.14
CA ASN A 89 13.87 -7.29 -8.71
C ASN A 89 13.43 -7.42 -7.25
N PHE A 90 12.47 -8.32 -6.97
CA PHE A 90 11.94 -8.50 -5.63
C PHE A 90 11.33 -9.90 -5.39
N SER A 91 10.98 -10.15 -4.12
CA SER A 91 10.45 -11.44 -3.64
C SER A 91 11.36 -12.64 -3.98
N PRO A 92 12.63 -12.62 -3.56
CA PRO A 92 13.57 -13.71 -3.84
C PRO A 92 13.25 -14.98 -3.04
N ARG A 93 13.38 -16.16 -3.67
CA ARG A 93 13.36 -17.48 -3.01
C ARG A 93 14.47 -18.37 -3.53
N GLU A 94 15.20 -19.03 -2.62
CA GLU A 94 16.28 -19.96 -2.97
C GLU A 94 15.72 -21.27 -3.51
N THR A 95 16.35 -21.81 -4.56
CA THR A 95 16.10 -23.14 -5.10
C THR A 95 17.42 -23.85 -5.37
N ASN A 96 17.36 -25.14 -5.70
CA ASN A 96 18.55 -25.90 -6.10
C ASN A 96 19.12 -25.47 -7.47
N GLU A 97 18.36 -24.74 -8.29
CA GLU A 97 18.73 -24.35 -9.66
C GLU A 97 19.08 -22.86 -9.81
N GLY A 98 18.85 -22.06 -8.76
CA GLY A 98 19.00 -20.60 -8.78
C GLY A 98 18.05 -19.91 -7.81
N ILE A 99 17.74 -18.64 -8.10
CA ILE A 99 16.88 -17.79 -7.27
C ILE A 99 15.61 -17.46 -8.05
N LEU A 100 14.45 -17.80 -7.51
CA LEU A 100 13.17 -17.30 -8.02
C LEU A 100 13.06 -15.81 -7.68
N VAL A 101 12.65 -15.00 -8.64
CA VAL A 101 12.54 -13.55 -8.49
C VAL A 101 11.42 -13.00 -9.36
N ILE A 102 10.62 -12.07 -8.84
CA ILE A 102 9.73 -11.26 -9.69
C ILE A 102 10.56 -10.11 -10.24
N SER A 103 10.51 -9.91 -11.55
CA SER A 103 11.29 -8.89 -12.23
C SER A 103 10.58 -8.28 -13.43
N ASN A 104 10.91 -7.04 -13.78
CA ASN A 104 10.55 -6.41 -15.07
C ASN A 104 11.63 -6.61 -16.15
N TYR A 105 12.36 -7.74 -16.11
CA TYR A 105 13.48 -8.04 -17.01
C TYR A 105 13.15 -7.86 -18.51
N ASP A 106 11.90 -8.08 -18.93
CA ASP A 106 11.46 -7.91 -20.31
C ASP A 106 11.10 -6.47 -20.70
N LYS A 107 11.15 -5.54 -19.73
CA LYS A 107 10.79 -4.12 -19.85
C LYS A 107 9.35 -3.86 -20.27
N LYS A 108 8.44 -4.82 -20.03
CA LYS A 108 7.02 -4.68 -20.35
C LYS A 108 6.15 -4.81 -19.11
N THR A 109 6.42 -5.82 -18.27
CA THR A 109 5.62 -6.07 -17.09
C THR A 109 6.39 -6.94 -16.09
N LEU A 110 5.77 -7.23 -14.95
CA LEU A 110 6.36 -8.09 -13.93
C LEU A 110 6.12 -9.55 -14.26
N HIS A 111 7.18 -10.35 -14.29
CA HIS A 111 7.10 -11.79 -14.49
C HIS A 111 7.93 -12.52 -13.44
N LEU A 112 7.60 -13.79 -13.23
CA LEU A 112 8.39 -14.68 -12.39
C LEU A 112 9.52 -15.30 -13.21
N TYR A 113 10.75 -15.14 -12.74
CA TYR A 113 11.95 -15.68 -13.36
C TYR A 113 12.71 -16.59 -12.40
N LEU A 114 13.36 -17.61 -12.96
CA LEU A 114 14.50 -18.27 -12.32
C LEU A 114 15.78 -17.54 -12.77
N HIS A 115 16.46 -16.91 -11.81
CA HIS A 115 17.73 -16.23 -12.01
C HIS A 115 18.91 -17.13 -11.60
N ASN A 116 19.86 -17.33 -12.50
CA ASN A 116 21.11 -18.05 -12.22
C ASN A 116 22.27 -17.45 -13.04
N GLU A 117 23.35 -17.05 -12.36
CA GLU A 117 24.57 -16.48 -12.97
C GLU A 117 24.29 -15.40 -14.04
N GLY A 118 23.36 -14.46 -13.75
CA GLY A 118 23.00 -13.37 -14.65
C GLY A 118 21.99 -13.72 -15.75
N LYS A 119 21.57 -14.98 -15.86
CA LYS A 119 20.53 -15.40 -16.80
C LYS A 119 19.16 -15.37 -16.14
N TYR A 120 18.16 -14.87 -16.86
CA TYR A 120 16.76 -14.85 -16.46
C TYR A 120 15.97 -15.84 -17.31
N ILE A 121 15.42 -16.88 -16.70
CA ILE A 121 14.53 -17.85 -17.35
C ILE A 121 13.10 -17.54 -16.91
N LYS A 122 12.27 -17.00 -17.82
CA LYS A 122 10.87 -16.69 -17.53
C LYS A 122 10.10 -17.99 -17.25
N LEU A 123 9.53 -18.09 -16.05
CA LEU A 123 8.71 -19.22 -15.65
C LEU A 123 7.21 -18.92 -15.78
N SER A 124 6.80 -17.68 -15.46
CA SER A 124 5.39 -17.32 -15.50
C SER A 124 4.81 -17.36 -16.92
N LYS A 125 3.58 -17.85 -17.04
CA LYS A 125 2.77 -17.83 -18.26
C LYS A 125 1.84 -16.60 -18.23
N GLY A 126 1.25 -16.28 -19.38
CA GLY A 126 0.35 -15.12 -19.52
C GLY A 126 1.07 -13.80 -19.82
N GLU A 127 0.25 -12.80 -20.13
CA GLU A 127 0.67 -11.44 -20.48
C GLU A 127 0.53 -10.45 -19.33
N GLY A 128 -0.26 -10.77 -18.30
CA GLY A 128 -0.45 -9.95 -17.11
C GLY A 128 0.73 -9.99 -16.14
N PRO A 129 0.85 -8.99 -15.25
CA PRO A 129 1.89 -8.95 -14.23
C PRO A 129 1.74 -10.06 -13.20
N VAL A 130 2.86 -10.57 -12.70
CA VAL A 130 2.92 -11.41 -11.50
C VAL A 130 3.09 -10.52 -10.27
N ASN A 131 2.11 -10.54 -9.37
CA ASN A 131 2.13 -9.70 -8.16
C ASN A 131 2.83 -10.40 -6.99
N ASN A 132 2.54 -11.69 -6.80
CA ASN A 132 3.10 -12.53 -5.74
C ASN A 132 3.21 -14.00 -6.17
N TYR A 133 3.98 -14.77 -5.42
CA TYR A 133 4.05 -16.23 -5.57
C TYR A 133 4.36 -16.90 -4.22
N CYS A 134 4.05 -18.19 -4.14
CA CYS A 134 4.46 -19.07 -3.06
C CYS A 134 5.13 -20.32 -3.64
N PHE A 135 6.05 -20.92 -2.88
CA PHE A 135 6.88 -22.04 -3.32
C PHE A 135 7.10 -23.02 -2.16
N ASN A 136 6.91 -24.31 -2.41
CA ASN A 136 7.08 -25.35 -1.38
C ASN A 136 8.24 -26.34 -1.65
N GLY A 137 9.14 -26.02 -2.60
CA GLY A 137 10.19 -26.93 -3.04
C GLY A 137 9.83 -27.76 -4.28
N LYS A 138 8.54 -27.94 -4.57
CA LYS A 138 8.04 -28.74 -5.71
C LYS A 138 7.18 -27.92 -6.67
N TYR A 139 6.19 -27.23 -6.13
CA TYR A 139 5.26 -26.41 -6.89
C TYR A 139 5.50 -24.94 -6.62
N ILE A 140 5.37 -24.14 -7.68
CA ILE A 140 5.27 -22.69 -7.60
C ILE A 140 3.82 -22.34 -7.93
N VAL A 141 3.20 -21.53 -7.08
CA VAL A 141 1.87 -20.97 -7.35
C VAL A 141 2.01 -19.46 -7.42
N TYR A 142 1.44 -18.83 -8.43
CA TYR A 142 1.48 -17.38 -8.61
C TYR A 142 0.18 -16.88 -9.24
N SER A 143 -0.19 -15.63 -8.92
CA SER A 143 -1.30 -14.94 -9.56
C SER A 143 -0.79 -14.09 -10.73
N THR A 144 -1.54 -14.03 -11.83
CA THR A 144 -1.27 -13.14 -12.97
C THR A 144 -2.46 -12.25 -13.30
N GLY A 145 -2.17 -10.98 -13.53
CA GLY A 145 -3.16 -9.97 -13.91
C GLY A 145 -3.19 -8.77 -12.96
N ILE A 146 -4.04 -7.81 -13.30
CA ILE A 146 -4.33 -6.63 -12.47
C ILE A 146 -5.74 -6.80 -11.86
N TYR A 147 -6.73 -7.01 -12.73
CA TYR A 147 -8.08 -7.47 -12.40
C TYR A 147 -8.40 -8.75 -13.18
N ASP A 148 -9.43 -9.48 -12.78
CA ASP A 148 -9.80 -10.78 -13.38
C ASP A 148 -8.59 -11.74 -13.48
N ASN A 149 -7.84 -11.83 -12.38
CA ASN A 149 -6.55 -12.52 -12.31
C ASN A 149 -6.70 -14.04 -12.29
N ASN A 150 -5.73 -14.77 -12.85
CA ASN A 150 -5.69 -16.23 -12.78
C ASN A 150 -4.62 -16.70 -11.79
N ILE A 151 -4.85 -17.85 -11.16
CA ILE A 151 -3.81 -18.54 -10.39
C ILE A 151 -3.21 -19.67 -11.22
N HIS A 152 -1.90 -19.63 -11.40
CA HIS A 152 -1.16 -20.66 -12.11
C HIS A 152 -0.40 -21.54 -11.12
N VAL A 153 -0.37 -22.83 -11.38
CA VAL A 153 0.45 -23.83 -10.68
C VAL A 153 1.45 -24.40 -11.67
N ILE A 154 2.74 -24.22 -11.41
CA ILE A 154 3.82 -24.72 -12.26
C ILE A 154 4.82 -25.56 -11.44
N ASP A 155 5.63 -26.35 -12.12
CA ASP A 155 6.85 -26.93 -11.54
C ASP A 155 8.07 -25.99 -11.71
N LEU A 156 9.22 -26.36 -11.13
CA LEU A 156 10.47 -25.59 -11.23
C LEU A 156 11.02 -25.49 -12.65
N SER A 157 10.65 -26.41 -13.55
CA SER A 157 11.02 -26.36 -14.96
C SER A 157 10.12 -25.41 -15.77
N GLY A 158 9.10 -24.82 -15.14
CA GLY A 158 8.15 -23.91 -15.79
C GLY A 158 7.07 -24.62 -16.60
N ASN A 159 6.84 -25.91 -16.36
CA ASN A 159 5.71 -26.63 -16.95
C ASN A 159 4.44 -26.28 -16.19
N GLU A 160 3.39 -25.94 -16.93
CA GLU A 160 2.08 -25.63 -16.35
C GLU A 160 1.36 -26.92 -15.95
N ILE A 161 1.02 -27.01 -14.66
CA ILE A 161 0.31 -28.14 -14.05
C ILE A 161 -1.19 -27.84 -14.06
N HIS A 162 -1.59 -26.67 -13.55
CA HIS A 162 -2.98 -26.20 -13.56
C HIS A 162 -3.06 -24.68 -13.72
N VAL A 163 -4.22 -24.23 -14.21
CA VAL A 163 -4.66 -22.84 -14.17
C VAL A 163 -6.03 -22.80 -13.52
N ILE A 164 -6.15 -22.06 -12.43
CA ILE A 164 -7.42 -21.72 -11.81
C ILE A 164 -7.87 -20.40 -12.42
N ASN A 165 -9.02 -20.46 -13.09
CA ASN A 165 -9.69 -19.31 -13.66
C ASN A 165 -11.13 -19.33 -13.14
N ILE A 166 -11.44 -18.41 -12.22
CA ILE A 166 -12.81 -18.18 -11.76
C ILE A 166 -13.32 -16.93 -12.50
N PRO A 167 -14.30 -17.04 -13.41
CA PRO A 167 -14.73 -15.91 -14.22
C PRO A 167 -15.26 -14.73 -13.40
N ASN A 168 -14.97 -13.50 -13.85
CA ASN A 168 -15.42 -12.24 -13.24
C ASN A 168 -15.02 -12.12 -11.76
N SER A 169 -13.76 -12.41 -11.47
CA SER A 169 -13.24 -12.35 -10.12
C SER A 169 -11.74 -12.14 -10.09
N GLU A 170 -11.26 -11.50 -9.05
CA GLU A 170 -9.85 -11.40 -8.74
C GLU A 170 -9.48 -12.58 -7.84
N GLN A 171 -8.42 -13.29 -8.23
CA GLN A 171 -7.86 -14.37 -7.42
C GLN A 171 -6.42 -14.02 -7.05
N GLU A 172 -6.12 -14.06 -5.76
CA GLU A 172 -4.81 -13.74 -5.23
C GLU A 172 -4.36 -14.78 -4.21
N LEU A 173 -3.06 -14.98 -4.07
CA LEU A 173 -2.55 -15.81 -3.00
C LEU A 173 -2.90 -15.18 -1.65
N ALA A 174 -3.41 -16.01 -0.73
CA ALA A 174 -3.83 -15.51 0.57
C ALA A 174 -2.67 -15.02 1.44
N ASN A 175 -1.46 -15.50 1.17
CA ASN A 175 -0.19 -15.13 1.78
C ASN A 175 0.97 -15.75 0.96
N GLU A 176 2.20 -15.26 1.11
CA GLU A 176 3.39 -15.87 0.48
C GLU A 176 3.72 -17.28 0.99
N ASN A 177 3.14 -17.68 2.13
CA ASN A 177 3.17 -19.01 2.72
C ASN A 177 1.80 -19.71 2.54
N CYS A 178 1.35 -19.80 1.29
CA CYS A 178 0.01 -20.25 0.92
C CYS A 178 -0.26 -21.76 1.12
N PHE A 179 0.76 -22.61 1.21
CA PHE A 179 0.58 -24.07 1.16
C PHE A 179 0.06 -24.63 2.49
N THR A 180 -1.05 -25.37 2.45
CA THR A 180 -1.63 -26.11 3.59
C THR A 180 -1.10 -27.54 3.66
N SER A 181 -0.64 -28.09 2.54
CA SER A 181 -0.03 -29.42 2.42
C SER A 181 0.97 -29.45 1.26
N PRO A 182 1.73 -30.54 1.05
CA PRO A 182 2.60 -30.69 -0.12
C PRO A 182 1.89 -30.56 -1.48
N SER A 183 0.56 -30.72 -1.53
CA SER A 183 -0.25 -30.67 -2.74
C SER A 183 -1.51 -29.82 -2.62
N SER A 184 -1.59 -28.95 -1.62
CA SER A 184 -2.75 -28.08 -1.41
C SER A 184 -2.31 -26.69 -0.96
N PHE A 185 -2.99 -25.67 -1.45
CA PHE A 185 -2.73 -24.28 -1.07
C PHE A 185 -4.02 -23.48 -0.96
N ILE A 186 -3.94 -22.37 -0.24
CA ILE A 186 -5.04 -21.42 -0.06
C ILE A 186 -4.85 -20.15 -0.88
N PHE A 187 -5.96 -19.60 -1.32
CA PHE A 187 -6.03 -18.35 -2.06
C PHE A 187 -7.31 -17.59 -1.69
N LEU A 188 -7.31 -16.30 -1.99
CA LEU A 188 -8.47 -15.42 -1.87
C LEU A 188 -9.16 -15.31 -3.23
N SER A 189 -10.48 -15.31 -3.21
CA SER A 189 -11.28 -14.95 -4.40
C SER A 189 -12.53 -14.19 -3.98
N ASN A 190 -12.86 -13.17 -4.76
CA ASN A 190 -14.00 -12.29 -4.56
C ASN A 190 -15.12 -12.53 -5.58
N HIS A 191 -15.20 -13.72 -6.20
CA HIS A 191 -16.29 -14.06 -7.13
C HIS A 191 -17.69 -14.01 -6.50
N GLU A 192 -17.76 -14.06 -5.16
CA GLU A 192 -18.97 -13.83 -4.36
C GLU A 192 -19.05 -12.37 -3.85
N ASP A 193 -18.45 -11.42 -4.55
CA ASP A 193 -18.30 -9.98 -4.23
C ASP A 193 -17.25 -9.70 -3.14
N LEU A 194 -17.39 -10.25 -1.93
CA LEU A 194 -16.35 -10.14 -0.88
C LEU A 194 -15.30 -11.24 -1.02
N SER A 195 -14.04 -10.90 -0.79
CA SER A 195 -12.94 -11.88 -0.77
C SER A 195 -13.14 -12.92 0.34
N LYS A 196 -13.12 -14.20 -0.06
CA LYS A 196 -13.23 -15.37 0.81
C LYS A 196 -12.03 -16.28 0.63
N VAL A 197 -11.79 -17.19 1.57
CA VAL A 197 -10.65 -18.12 1.49
C VAL A 197 -11.09 -19.44 0.87
N TYR A 198 -10.37 -19.84 -0.17
CA TYR A 198 -10.53 -21.11 -0.87
C TYR A 198 -9.26 -21.93 -0.75
N GLU A 199 -9.41 -23.26 -0.75
CA GLU A 199 -8.31 -24.21 -0.87
C GLU A 199 -8.41 -24.93 -2.21
N PHE A 200 -7.28 -25.08 -2.90
CA PHE A 200 -7.17 -25.93 -4.08
C PHE A 200 -6.31 -27.16 -3.77
N ASP A 201 -6.84 -28.35 -4.07
CA ASP A 201 -6.09 -29.62 -4.05
C ASP A 201 -5.55 -29.92 -5.45
N ILE A 202 -4.23 -29.82 -5.62
CA ILE A 202 -3.54 -29.98 -6.90
C ILE A 202 -3.77 -31.38 -7.48
N LEU A 203 -3.83 -32.42 -6.66
CA LEU A 203 -3.95 -33.80 -7.16
C LEU A 203 -5.39 -34.19 -7.47
N LYS A 204 -6.35 -33.61 -6.75
CA LYS A 204 -7.78 -33.86 -6.97
C LYS A 204 -8.45 -32.88 -7.93
N GLU A 205 -7.76 -31.79 -8.26
CA GLU A 205 -8.28 -30.68 -9.07
C GLU A 205 -9.58 -30.10 -8.48
N GLU A 206 -9.64 -29.99 -7.15
CA GLU A 206 -10.84 -29.59 -6.42
C GLU A 206 -10.62 -28.27 -5.69
N ILE A 207 -11.55 -27.32 -5.89
CA ILE A 207 -11.62 -26.06 -5.14
C ILE A 207 -12.67 -26.20 -4.05
N ARG A 208 -12.34 -25.82 -2.80
CA ARG A 208 -13.28 -25.75 -1.68
C ARG A 208 -13.21 -24.40 -1.00
N LYS A 209 -14.37 -23.79 -0.74
CA LYS A 209 -14.45 -22.64 0.16
C LYS A 209 -14.20 -23.11 1.59
N ILE A 210 -13.19 -22.55 2.25
CA ILE A 210 -12.81 -22.98 3.61
C ILE A 210 -13.09 -21.91 4.66
N ARG A 211 -13.13 -20.62 4.30
CA ARG A 211 -13.53 -19.54 5.21
C ARG A 211 -14.32 -18.47 4.48
N GLU A 212 -15.29 -17.89 5.18
CA GLU A 212 -16.06 -16.74 4.76
C GLU A 212 -16.39 -15.86 5.95
N SER A 213 -16.73 -14.61 5.66
CA SER A 213 -17.15 -13.60 6.62
C SER A 213 -18.16 -12.66 5.97
N ASP A 214 -18.87 -11.90 6.81
CA ASP A 214 -19.68 -10.75 6.37
C ASP A 214 -18.81 -9.54 5.99
N TYR A 215 -17.50 -9.65 6.23
CA TYR A 215 -16.46 -8.68 5.90
C TYR A 215 -15.48 -9.25 4.86
N GLU A 216 -14.76 -8.38 4.16
CA GLU A 216 -13.71 -8.76 3.23
C GLU A 216 -12.56 -9.45 3.99
N ILE A 217 -12.13 -10.64 3.55
CA ILE A 217 -10.92 -11.28 4.09
C ILE A 217 -9.72 -10.76 3.30
N PHE A 218 -8.84 -10.01 3.97
CA PHE A 218 -7.67 -9.35 3.38
C PHE A 218 -6.46 -10.28 3.24
N GLU A 219 -6.25 -11.16 4.23
CA GLU A 219 -5.08 -12.04 4.30
C GLU A 219 -5.45 -13.32 5.07
N ALA A 220 -4.88 -14.47 4.69
CA ALA A 220 -5.07 -15.71 5.46
C ALA A 220 -3.83 -16.61 5.42
N ILE A 221 -3.58 -17.31 6.52
CA ILE A 221 -2.43 -18.20 6.68
C ILE A 221 -2.82 -19.52 7.37
N PRO A 222 -2.27 -20.67 6.95
CA PRO A 222 -2.45 -21.94 7.66
C PRO A 222 -1.77 -21.90 9.04
N TYR A 223 -2.49 -22.30 10.10
CA TYR A 223 -1.96 -22.31 11.46
C TYR A 223 -2.63 -23.39 12.33
N LYS A 224 -1.81 -24.24 12.97
CA LYS A 224 -2.23 -25.34 13.87
C LYS A 224 -3.38 -26.20 13.33
N GLY A 225 -3.30 -26.59 12.05
CA GLY A 225 -4.34 -27.42 11.41
C GLY A 225 -5.65 -26.69 11.10
N SER A 226 -5.65 -25.36 11.22
CA SER A 226 -6.76 -24.47 10.89
C SER A 226 -6.25 -23.30 10.04
N ILE A 227 -7.09 -22.27 9.85
CA ILE A 227 -6.72 -21.02 9.17
C ILE A 227 -6.91 -19.86 10.13
N ALA A 228 -5.88 -19.03 10.26
CA ALA A 228 -5.99 -17.69 10.81
C ALA A 228 -6.10 -16.68 9.66
N TYR A 229 -6.90 -15.64 9.82
CA TYR A 229 -7.19 -14.71 8.74
C TYR A 229 -7.50 -13.31 9.27
N VAL A 230 -7.29 -12.30 8.43
CA VAL A 230 -7.57 -10.90 8.73
C VAL A 230 -8.82 -10.47 7.97
N GLU A 231 -9.82 -9.98 8.69
CA GLU A 231 -11.00 -9.34 8.12
C GLU A 231 -10.84 -7.82 8.12
N ASP A 232 -11.20 -7.14 7.04
CA ASP A 232 -11.37 -5.69 7.08
C ASP A 232 -12.78 -5.30 7.53
N ARG A 233 -12.87 -4.62 8.68
CA ARG A 233 -14.10 -4.07 9.24
C ARG A 233 -14.12 -2.55 9.11
N HIS A 234 -14.21 -2.08 7.86
CA HIS A 234 -14.28 -0.66 7.50
C HIS A 234 -13.03 0.12 7.94
N GLY A 235 -11.87 -0.36 7.50
CA GLY A 235 -10.55 0.16 7.87
C GLY A 235 -9.98 -0.44 9.15
N ASN A 236 -10.70 -1.32 9.86
CA ASN A 236 -10.19 -2.00 11.06
C ASN A 236 -9.92 -3.48 10.75
N PHE A 237 -8.64 -3.82 10.59
CA PHE A 237 -8.14 -5.11 10.15
C PHE A 237 -7.96 -6.02 11.37
N VAL A 238 -8.90 -6.94 11.52
CA VAL A 238 -9.07 -7.80 12.69
C VAL A 238 -8.52 -9.19 12.40
N LEU A 239 -7.51 -9.61 13.15
CA LEU A 239 -7.00 -10.98 13.10
C LEU A 239 -7.94 -11.92 13.85
N ILE A 240 -8.41 -12.94 13.16
CA ILE A 240 -9.30 -13.99 13.67
C ILE A 240 -8.58 -15.33 13.63
N HIS A 241 -8.69 -16.10 14.72
CA HIS A 241 -8.30 -17.50 14.78
C HIS A 241 -9.32 -18.29 15.59
N GLU A 242 -9.77 -19.44 15.10
CA GLU A 242 -10.81 -20.27 15.76
C GLU A 242 -12.11 -19.52 16.13
N LYS A 243 -12.50 -18.52 15.34
CA LYS A 243 -13.66 -17.62 15.54
C LYS A 243 -13.51 -16.61 16.69
N GLU A 244 -12.34 -16.55 17.31
CA GLU A 244 -12.02 -15.55 18.32
C GLU A 244 -11.27 -14.36 17.71
N VAL A 245 -11.55 -13.17 18.22
CA VAL A 245 -10.79 -11.97 17.89
C VAL A 245 -9.44 -12.03 18.60
N VAL A 246 -8.37 -12.16 17.83
CA VAL A 246 -6.99 -12.19 18.36
C VAL A 246 -6.48 -10.77 18.55
N ASN A 247 -6.64 -9.91 17.54
CA ASN A 247 -6.17 -8.54 17.59
C ASN A 247 -6.95 -7.62 16.63
N GLU A 248 -7.00 -6.33 16.93
CA GLU A 248 -7.65 -5.29 16.13
C GLU A 248 -6.65 -4.18 15.72
N GLY A 249 -7.06 -3.21 14.91
CA GLY A 249 -6.22 -2.12 14.41
C GLY A 249 -5.94 -2.27 12.92
N PHE A 250 -4.69 -2.19 12.51
CA PHE A 250 -4.22 -2.50 11.17
C PHE A 250 -3.27 -3.71 11.21
N THR A 251 -3.84 -4.92 11.36
CA THR A 251 -3.07 -6.17 11.42
C THR A 251 -2.80 -6.72 10.02
N HIS A 252 -1.55 -7.05 9.70
CA HIS A 252 -1.16 -7.55 8.38
C HIS A 252 0.21 -8.26 8.43
N SER A 253 0.61 -8.80 7.29
CA SER A 253 1.90 -9.48 7.06
C SER A 253 2.05 -10.71 7.96
N LEU A 254 1.07 -11.61 7.96
CA LEU A 254 1.09 -12.79 8.81
C LEU A 254 2.22 -13.75 8.42
N LYS A 255 2.95 -14.27 9.41
CA LYS A 255 3.94 -15.33 9.23
C LYS A 255 3.85 -16.37 10.34
N VAL A 256 4.01 -17.65 10.03
CA VAL A 256 4.00 -18.72 11.02
C VAL A 256 5.42 -19.26 11.21
N ASP A 257 5.88 -19.32 12.46
CA ASP A 257 7.13 -19.99 12.83
C ASP A 257 6.93 -20.74 14.15
N GLY A 258 7.11 -22.06 14.10
CA GLY A 258 6.79 -22.95 15.22
C GLY A 258 5.32 -22.84 15.66
N ASP A 259 5.13 -22.57 16.95
CA ASP A 259 3.80 -22.47 17.57
C ASP A 259 3.19 -21.06 17.52
N TYR A 260 3.78 -20.11 16.79
CA TYR A 260 3.37 -18.70 16.80
C TYR A 260 2.98 -18.20 15.41
N ILE A 261 1.96 -17.34 15.38
CA ILE A 261 1.75 -16.38 14.30
C ILE A 261 2.47 -15.09 14.69
N TYR A 262 3.32 -14.59 13.82
CA TYR A 262 3.90 -13.26 13.89
C TYR A 262 3.12 -12.33 12.95
N PHE A 263 3.01 -11.05 13.30
CA PHE A 263 2.33 -10.06 12.47
C PHE A 263 2.75 -8.63 12.84
N VAL A 264 2.60 -7.70 11.89
CA VAL A 264 2.69 -6.27 12.17
C VAL A 264 1.31 -5.74 12.55
N ASN A 265 1.26 -4.89 13.57
CA ASN A 265 0.04 -4.17 13.90
C ASN A 265 0.31 -2.70 14.26
N SER A 266 -0.61 -1.83 13.84
CA SER A 266 -0.69 -0.42 14.17
C SER A 266 -2.11 -0.08 14.64
N LYS A 267 -2.27 0.96 15.44
CA LYS A 267 -3.56 1.49 15.93
C LYS A 267 -3.50 3.01 15.96
N HIS A 268 -4.63 3.70 16.04
CA HIS A 268 -4.68 5.17 16.16
C HIS A 268 -3.71 5.82 17.17
N ASP A 269 -3.32 5.12 18.24
CA ASP A 269 -2.43 5.57 19.32
C ASP A 269 -1.06 4.88 19.33
N ARG A 270 -0.77 4.04 18.33
CA ARG A 270 0.45 3.24 18.26
C ARG A 270 0.90 2.98 16.84
N SER A 271 2.11 3.41 16.53
CA SER A 271 2.79 3.10 15.28
C SER A 271 3.08 1.61 15.14
N ALA A 272 3.46 1.19 13.92
CA ALA A 272 3.62 -0.20 13.57
C ALA A 272 4.67 -0.90 14.45
N ASP A 273 4.21 -1.94 15.16
CA ASP A 273 5.03 -2.82 16.00
C ASP A 273 4.89 -4.27 15.54
N LEU A 274 5.91 -5.08 15.82
CA LEU A 274 5.88 -6.53 15.63
C LEU A 274 5.24 -7.20 16.85
N TYR A 275 4.32 -8.11 16.59
CA TYR A 275 3.63 -8.92 17.60
C TYR A 275 3.79 -10.40 17.27
N ARG A 276 3.52 -11.25 18.26
CA ARG A 276 3.27 -12.67 18.07
C ARG A 276 2.04 -13.12 18.84
N TYR A 277 1.39 -14.17 18.35
CA TYR A 277 0.25 -14.81 18.97
C TYR A 277 0.48 -16.32 19.04
N GLY A 278 0.22 -16.89 20.23
CA GLY A 278 0.24 -18.33 20.46
C GLY A 278 -0.91 -18.77 21.36
N LYS A 279 -0.86 -18.36 22.63
CA LYS A 279 -2.01 -18.42 23.56
C LYS A 279 -2.56 -17.03 23.83
N GLU A 280 -1.66 -16.08 23.96
CA GLU A 280 -1.94 -14.65 24.15
C GLU A 280 -1.16 -13.86 23.09
N VAL A 281 -1.57 -12.62 22.88
CA VAL A 281 -0.85 -11.67 22.01
C VAL A 281 0.27 -11.01 22.81
N GLU A 282 1.48 -11.08 22.30
CA GLU A 282 2.67 -10.44 22.86
C GLU A 282 3.25 -9.45 21.85
N ARG A 283 3.54 -8.23 22.32
CA ARG A 283 4.23 -7.22 21.53
C ARG A 283 5.75 -7.38 21.69
N LEU A 284 6.47 -7.52 20.58
CA LEU A 284 7.90 -7.80 20.55
C LEU A 284 8.77 -6.54 20.36
N THR A 285 8.21 -5.47 19.82
CA THR A 285 8.86 -4.17 19.65
C THR A 285 8.10 -3.06 20.37
N ASP A 286 8.72 -1.88 20.52
CA ASP A 286 8.00 -0.68 20.96
C ASP A 286 8.46 0.53 20.15
N SER A 287 7.78 0.74 19.04
CA SER A 287 8.00 1.80 18.06
C SER A 287 7.82 3.19 18.65
N MET A 288 7.10 3.33 19.77
CA MET A 288 6.74 4.60 20.41
C MET A 288 7.17 4.68 21.87
N ASN A 289 8.19 3.93 22.30
CA ASN A 289 8.63 3.85 23.70
C ASN A 289 8.81 5.24 24.38
N TYR A 290 9.27 6.24 23.62
CA TYR A 290 9.55 7.60 24.10
C TYR A 290 8.49 8.64 23.72
N VAL A 291 7.43 8.24 23.01
CA VAL A 291 6.38 9.14 22.51
C VAL A 291 5.05 8.69 23.08
N LYS A 292 4.45 9.55 23.90
CA LYS A 292 3.13 9.34 24.50
C LYS A 292 2.27 10.56 24.22
N GLY A 293 0.98 10.33 24.04
CA GLY A 293 0.01 11.38 23.81
C GLY A 293 -1.40 10.82 23.89
N ASP A 294 -2.36 11.72 24.10
CA ASP A 294 -3.79 11.40 24.05
C ASP A 294 -4.23 11.46 22.58
N PHE A 295 -3.83 10.44 21.82
CA PHE A 295 -4.14 10.33 20.40
C PHE A 295 -5.62 10.01 20.18
N ILE A 296 -6.21 10.63 19.17
CA ILE A 296 -7.63 10.53 18.90
C ILE A 296 -7.93 9.27 18.09
N LYS A 297 -8.81 8.42 18.62
CA LYS A 297 -9.36 7.25 17.94
C LYS A 297 -10.38 7.69 16.87
N PRO A 298 -10.32 7.14 15.65
CA PRO A 298 -11.37 7.38 14.66
C PRO A 298 -12.67 6.70 15.06
N LYS A 299 -13.79 7.31 14.67
CA LYS A 299 -15.10 6.68 14.62
C LYS A 299 -15.39 6.27 13.19
N VAL A 300 -15.93 5.08 12.99
CA VAL A 300 -16.51 4.69 11.70
C VAL A 300 -17.84 5.42 11.54
N VAL A 301 -17.98 6.22 10.49
CA VAL A 301 -19.22 6.87 10.09
C VAL A 301 -19.59 6.47 8.67
N SER A 302 -20.83 6.72 8.27
CA SER A 302 -21.25 6.52 6.89
C SER A 302 -22.19 7.62 6.43
N TYR A 303 -22.17 7.94 5.14
CA TYR A 303 -23.06 8.92 4.52
C TYR A 303 -23.52 8.45 3.14
N ASP A 304 -24.61 9.03 2.66
CA ASP A 304 -25.10 8.81 1.30
C ASP A 304 -24.35 9.70 0.31
N SER A 305 -23.94 9.11 -0.80
CA SER A 305 -23.41 9.81 -1.96
C SER A 305 -24.09 9.30 -3.22
N ASN A 306 -25.20 9.97 -3.57
CA ASN A 306 -26.04 9.64 -4.72
C ASN A 306 -26.59 8.21 -4.67
N GLY A 307 -27.12 7.79 -3.52
CA GLY A 307 -27.69 6.46 -3.31
C GLY A 307 -26.66 5.36 -2.98
N LEU A 308 -25.37 5.68 -2.97
CA LEU A 308 -24.31 4.79 -2.52
C LEU A 308 -23.91 5.14 -1.08
N ARG A 309 -23.86 4.13 -0.22
CA ARG A 309 -23.37 4.30 1.15
C ARG A 309 -21.85 4.32 1.15
N ILE A 310 -21.26 5.42 1.59
CA ILE A 310 -19.81 5.59 1.73
C ILE A 310 -19.45 5.51 3.21
N TYR A 311 -18.49 4.66 3.55
CA TYR A 311 -17.91 4.59 4.90
C TYR A 311 -16.71 5.53 5.01
N ALA A 312 -16.46 6.04 6.20
CA ALA A 312 -15.32 6.91 6.47
C ALA A 312 -14.83 6.75 7.90
N LEU A 313 -13.54 7.03 8.11
CA LEU A 313 -12.99 7.27 9.43
C LEU A 313 -13.10 8.75 9.77
N LEU A 314 -13.68 9.07 10.93
CA LEU A 314 -13.86 10.42 11.43
C LEU A 314 -13.10 10.62 12.74
N TYR A 315 -12.20 11.60 12.76
CA TYR A 315 -11.46 12.05 13.93
C TYR A 315 -12.02 13.40 14.38
N GLU A 316 -12.56 13.46 15.60
CA GLU A 316 -13.18 14.67 16.18
C GLU A 316 -13.06 14.69 17.71
N LYS A 317 -12.96 15.88 18.29
CA LYS A 317 -13.05 16.17 19.73
C LYS A 317 -14.37 16.86 20.09
N GLY A 318 -15.03 17.51 19.12
CA GLY A 318 -16.40 18.02 19.20
C GLY A 318 -16.53 19.55 19.27
N ASP A 319 -15.43 20.29 19.36
CA ASP A 319 -15.38 21.76 19.45
C ASP A 319 -14.69 22.44 18.26
N GLU A 320 -14.35 21.68 17.21
CA GLU A 320 -13.65 22.18 16.02
C GLU A 320 -14.56 22.97 15.08
N ASP A 321 -14.09 24.13 14.58
CA ASP A 321 -14.78 24.95 13.57
C ASP A 321 -14.14 24.88 12.17
N LYS A 322 -13.06 24.10 12.05
CA LYS A 322 -12.33 23.78 10.83
C LYS A 322 -12.28 22.27 10.60
N GLY A 323 -12.17 21.86 9.35
CA GLY A 323 -12.01 20.45 9.04
C GLY A 323 -11.14 20.17 7.82
N ILE A 324 -10.76 18.91 7.69
CA ILE A 324 -9.91 18.41 6.62
C ILE A 324 -10.56 17.18 6.02
N VAL A 325 -10.66 17.18 4.70
CA VAL A 325 -10.93 15.96 3.93
C VAL A 325 -9.57 15.34 3.59
N TYR A 326 -9.26 14.20 4.20
CA TYR A 326 -8.00 13.48 4.01
C TYR A 326 -8.23 12.27 3.10
N ILE A 327 -7.65 12.31 1.90
CA ILE A 327 -7.94 11.36 0.83
C ILE A 327 -6.81 10.34 0.75
N HIS A 328 -7.13 9.05 0.89
CA HIS A 328 -6.16 7.99 0.70
C HIS A 328 -5.76 7.84 -0.79
N GLY A 329 -4.54 7.34 -1.01
CA GLY A 329 -4.07 6.92 -2.34
C GLY A 329 -4.69 5.60 -2.78
N GLY A 330 -4.30 5.08 -3.95
CA GLY A 330 -4.91 3.91 -4.56
C GLY A 330 -5.18 4.16 -6.04
N PRO A 331 -6.43 4.06 -6.52
CA PRO A 331 -7.68 4.09 -5.73
C PRO A 331 -8.00 2.78 -4.98
N ASP A 332 -7.37 1.66 -5.34
CA ASP A 332 -7.57 0.36 -4.69
C ASP A 332 -6.84 0.26 -3.34
N TRP A 333 -7.24 1.12 -2.40
CA TRP A 333 -6.82 1.09 -1.01
C TRP A 333 -7.94 1.67 -0.14
N GLU A 334 -7.67 1.87 1.14
CA GLU A 334 -8.62 2.53 2.05
C GLU A 334 -7.91 3.26 3.20
N CYS A 335 -8.66 4.11 3.90
CA CYS A 335 -8.26 4.62 5.20
C CYS A 335 -8.41 3.55 6.27
N VAL A 336 -7.33 3.32 7.01
CA VAL A 336 -7.23 2.27 8.03
C VAL A 336 -7.05 2.84 9.43
N ASN A 337 -7.48 2.10 10.45
CA ASN A 337 -7.28 2.39 11.87
C ASN A 337 -5.82 2.12 12.27
N SER A 338 -4.94 3.00 11.80
CA SER A 338 -3.50 3.00 12.04
C SER A 338 -3.05 4.36 12.59
N PHE A 339 -1.89 4.41 13.24
CA PHE A 339 -1.30 5.67 13.69
C PHE A 339 -0.88 6.51 12.48
N ASN A 340 -1.58 7.62 12.26
CA ASN A 340 -1.22 8.63 11.27
C ASN A 340 -0.82 9.93 11.99
N PRO A 341 0.48 10.25 12.07
CA PRO A 341 0.94 11.44 12.79
C PRO A 341 0.44 12.75 12.18
N GLU A 342 0.26 12.81 10.86
CA GLU A 342 -0.25 14.01 10.17
C GLU A 342 -1.68 14.33 10.64
N ILE A 343 -2.57 13.33 10.66
CA ILE A 343 -3.92 13.45 11.20
C ILE A 343 -3.89 13.90 12.66
N GLN A 344 -3.05 13.28 13.50
CA GLN A 344 -2.96 13.66 14.92
C GLN A 344 -2.49 15.12 15.09
N PHE A 345 -1.57 15.60 14.26
CA PHE A 345 -1.13 17.00 14.29
C PHE A 345 -2.21 17.98 13.83
N PHE A 346 -3.06 17.60 12.88
CA PHE A 346 -4.24 18.39 12.51
C PHE A 346 -5.26 18.45 13.66
N MET A 347 -5.53 17.31 14.31
CA MET A 347 -6.40 17.25 15.50
C MET A 347 -5.87 18.10 16.67
N GLU A 348 -4.55 18.22 16.81
CA GLU A 348 -3.91 19.11 17.79
C GLU A 348 -4.06 20.60 17.44
N ARG A 349 -4.31 20.94 16.18
CA ARG A 349 -4.50 22.31 15.67
C ARG A 349 -5.97 22.70 15.51
N GLY A 350 -6.88 21.91 16.09
CA GLY A 350 -8.31 22.20 16.11
C GLY A 350 -9.03 21.89 14.81
N PHE A 351 -8.48 21.00 13.98
CA PHE A 351 -9.19 20.47 12.81
C PHE A 351 -9.88 19.16 13.15
N LYS A 352 -11.12 19.01 12.67
CA LYS A 352 -11.78 17.71 12.51
C LYS A 352 -11.29 17.06 11.22
N VAL A 353 -11.05 15.76 11.18
CA VAL A 353 -10.56 15.06 9.97
C VAL A 353 -11.53 13.97 9.55
N ILE A 354 -11.92 13.96 8.27
CA ILE A 354 -12.68 12.87 7.66
C ILE A 354 -11.86 12.20 6.56
N CYS A 355 -11.89 10.87 6.58
CA CYS A 355 -11.14 9.97 5.72
C CYS A 355 -12.14 9.06 4.99
N PRO A 356 -12.71 9.50 3.85
CA PRO A 356 -13.71 8.73 3.13
C PRO A 356 -13.09 7.55 2.35
N ASN A 357 -13.66 6.36 2.51
CA ASN A 357 -13.38 5.19 1.67
C ASN A 357 -14.35 5.23 0.49
N TYR A 358 -14.00 6.06 -0.49
CA TYR A 358 -14.82 6.38 -1.66
C TYR A 358 -15.00 5.18 -2.59
N ARG A 359 -15.98 5.23 -3.51
CA ARG A 359 -16.16 4.15 -4.50
C ARG A 359 -14.85 3.92 -5.27
N GLY A 360 -14.38 2.67 -5.35
CA GLY A 360 -13.00 2.38 -5.74
C GLY A 360 -12.13 1.82 -4.62
N SER A 361 -12.44 2.09 -3.35
CA SER A 361 -11.70 1.50 -2.22
C SER A 361 -11.85 -0.03 -2.14
N ILE A 362 -10.87 -0.70 -1.53
CA ILE A 362 -10.96 -2.11 -1.11
C ILE A 362 -11.75 -2.24 0.21
N GLY A 363 -12.12 -3.46 0.60
CA GLY A 363 -12.79 -3.75 1.89
C GLY A 363 -14.33 -3.77 1.81
N TYR A 364 -14.89 -3.38 0.66
CA TYR A 364 -16.33 -3.26 0.41
C TYR A 364 -16.80 -4.15 -0.75
N GLY A 365 -15.97 -5.12 -1.15
CA GLY A 365 -16.24 -6.06 -2.21
C GLY A 365 -15.92 -5.55 -3.61
N ARG A 366 -15.76 -6.51 -4.52
CA ARG A 366 -15.40 -6.33 -5.92
C ARG A 366 -16.25 -5.26 -6.58
N ARG A 367 -17.58 -5.35 -6.47
CA ARG A 367 -18.47 -4.41 -7.16
C ARG A 367 -18.18 -2.97 -6.77
N PHE A 368 -17.94 -2.70 -5.49
CA PHE A 368 -17.63 -1.36 -4.99
C PHE A 368 -16.26 -0.87 -5.48
N ASN A 369 -15.24 -1.74 -5.47
CA ASN A 369 -13.90 -1.43 -5.95
C ASN A 369 -13.88 -1.07 -7.46
N HIS A 370 -14.74 -1.70 -8.27
CA HIS A 370 -14.81 -1.41 -9.71
C HIS A 370 -15.72 -0.23 -10.08
N LEU A 371 -16.36 0.46 -9.11
CA LEU A 371 -17.28 1.57 -9.42
C LEU A 371 -16.61 2.82 -9.99
N ASN A 372 -15.29 2.95 -9.89
CA ASN A 372 -14.53 4.05 -10.50
C ASN A 372 -13.78 3.65 -11.79
N ASP A 373 -13.98 2.41 -12.27
CA ASP A 373 -13.44 2.00 -13.56
C ASP A 373 -14.09 2.82 -14.68
N LYS A 374 -13.26 3.33 -15.58
CA LYS A 374 -13.61 4.27 -16.65
C LYS A 374 -14.23 5.58 -16.17
N ASP A 375 -14.13 5.90 -14.88
CA ASP A 375 -14.63 7.14 -14.30
C ASP A 375 -13.71 7.76 -13.22
N PRO A 376 -12.37 7.75 -13.36
CA PRO A 376 -11.51 8.34 -12.34
C PRO A 376 -11.74 9.86 -12.24
N GLY A 377 -11.83 10.38 -11.02
CA GLY A 377 -12.17 11.78 -10.75
C GLY A 377 -13.64 12.12 -11.04
N GLY A 378 -14.52 11.12 -11.10
CA GLY A 378 -15.94 11.24 -11.34
C GLY A 378 -16.75 10.95 -10.07
N GLY A 379 -17.37 9.77 -9.99
CA GLY A 379 -18.22 9.39 -8.87
C GLY A 379 -17.52 9.41 -7.51
N GLU A 380 -16.26 8.98 -7.44
CA GLU A 380 -15.47 8.99 -6.21
C GLU A 380 -15.06 10.41 -5.78
N LEU A 381 -14.87 11.33 -6.74
CA LEU A 381 -14.70 12.74 -6.42
C LEU A 381 -15.97 13.27 -5.72
N LEU A 382 -17.17 12.91 -6.19
CA LEU A 382 -18.42 13.29 -5.54
C LEU A 382 -18.57 12.69 -4.14
N ASP A 383 -18.10 11.46 -3.93
CA ASP A 383 -18.04 10.85 -2.59
C ASP A 383 -17.19 11.71 -1.65
N VAL A 384 -15.98 12.09 -2.08
CA VAL A 384 -15.09 13.01 -1.37
C VAL A 384 -15.79 14.36 -1.09
N ILE A 385 -16.45 14.97 -2.07
CA ILE A 385 -17.17 16.24 -1.87
C ILE A 385 -18.32 16.10 -0.87
N ASN A 386 -19.09 15.01 -0.93
CA ASN A 386 -20.22 14.79 -0.04
C ASN A 386 -19.78 14.56 1.42
N SER A 387 -18.56 14.07 1.65
CA SER A 387 -17.97 13.92 2.99
C SER A 387 -17.90 15.25 3.77
N VAL A 388 -17.81 16.39 3.07
CA VAL A 388 -17.78 17.74 3.68
C VAL A 388 -18.98 18.01 4.58
N LYS A 389 -20.16 17.49 4.21
CA LYS A 389 -21.39 17.64 5.01
C LYS A 389 -21.29 16.96 6.36
N VAL A 390 -20.51 15.88 6.46
CA VAL A 390 -20.28 15.11 7.69
C VAL A 390 -19.33 15.84 8.64
N LEU A 391 -18.38 16.61 8.10
CA LEU A 391 -17.52 17.46 8.92
C LEU A 391 -18.37 18.50 9.67
N GLY A 392 -19.30 19.17 8.99
CA GLY A 392 -20.22 20.13 9.60
C GLY A 392 -19.56 21.44 10.02
N VAL A 393 -18.44 21.80 9.38
CA VAL A 393 -17.57 22.95 9.72
C VAL A 393 -17.54 23.99 8.60
N LYS A 394 -17.06 25.21 8.91
CA LYS A 394 -17.09 26.35 7.98
C LYS A 394 -15.86 26.45 7.08
N LYS A 395 -14.68 26.15 7.62
CA LYS A 395 -13.39 26.23 6.91
C LYS A 395 -12.94 24.80 6.62
N ILE A 396 -12.83 24.41 5.36
CA ILE A 396 -12.46 23.05 4.98
C ILE A 396 -11.18 23.08 4.15
N ALA A 397 -10.17 22.34 4.59
CA ALA A 397 -9.00 22.04 3.78
C ALA A 397 -9.11 20.64 3.18
N ILE A 398 -8.26 20.34 2.22
CA ILE A 398 -8.19 19.05 1.56
C ILE A 398 -6.73 18.63 1.40
N THR A 399 -6.45 17.36 1.64
CA THR A 399 -5.11 16.81 1.43
C THR A 399 -5.17 15.34 1.06
N GLY A 400 -4.18 14.87 0.31
CA GLY A 400 -4.03 13.48 -0.06
C GLY A 400 -2.71 13.21 -0.76
N ALA A 401 -2.32 11.94 -0.79
CA ALA A 401 -1.10 11.47 -1.45
C ALA A 401 -1.43 10.54 -2.62
N SER A 402 -0.59 10.52 -3.66
CA SER A 402 -0.74 9.63 -4.83
C SER A 402 -2.08 9.88 -5.53
N TYR A 403 -2.92 8.87 -5.74
CA TYR A 403 -4.30 9.06 -6.22
C TYR A 403 -5.12 10.04 -5.36
N GLY A 404 -4.85 10.12 -4.05
CA GLY A 404 -5.44 11.13 -3.17
C GLY A 404 -4.92 12.54 -3.45
N GLY A 405 -3.67 12.67 -3.92
CA GLY A 405 -3.11 13.92 -4.42
C GLY A 405 -3.76 14.32 -5.75
N TYR A 406 -3.97 13.37 -6.66
CA TYR A 406 -4.76 13.55 -7.88
C TYR A 406 -6.19 14.02 -7.57
N LEU A 407 -6.91 13.33 -6.67
CA LEU A 407 -8.25 13.72 -6.26
C LEU A 407 -8.28 15.07 -5.53
N THR A 408 -7.23 15.41 -4.77
CA THR A 408 -7.07 16.76 -4.20
C THR A 408 -7.02 17.81 -5.32
N MET A 409 -6.21 17.58 -6.35
CA MET A 409 -6.11 18.47 -7.51
C MET A 409 -7.43 18.54 -8.31
N MET A 410 -8.13 17.43 -8.49
CA MET A 410 -9.47 17.40 -9.09
C MET A 410 -10.48 18.21 -8.26
N ALA A 411 -10.47 18.04 -6.93
CA ALA A 411 -11.39 18.71 -6.03
C ALA A 411 -11.21 20.24 -6.05
N ILE A 412 -9.97 20.74 -6.01
CA ILE A 412 -9.71 22.19 -6.00
C ILE A 412 -9.92 22.87 -7.36
N THR A 413 -9.88 22.11 -8.46
CA THR A 413 -10.10 22.64 -9.81
C THR A 413 -11.58 22.56 -10.21
N LYS A 414 -12.29 21.50 -9.82
CA LYS A 414 -13.72 21.30 -10.14
C LYS A 414 -14.67 21.94 -9.13
N PHE A 415 -14.26 22.04 -7.86
CA PHE A 415 -15.04 22.63 -6.77
C PHE A 415 -14.24 23.74 -6.03
N PRO A 416 -13.76 24.78 -6.75
CA PRO A 416 -12.76 25.70 -6.20
C PRO A 416 -13.22 26.56 -5.02
N ASP A 417 -14.54 26.71 -4.82
CA ASP A 417 -15.12 27.57 -3.77
C ASP A 417 -15.25 26.88 -2.40
N LEU A 418 -14.95 25.58 -2.29
CA LEU A 418 -15.12 24.82 -1.05
C LEU A 418 -13.92 24.94 -0.09
N TRP A 419 -12.74 25.25 -0.60
CA TRP A 419 -11.48 24.96 0.09
C TRP A 419 -10.80 26.23 0.62
N CYS A 420 -10.43 26.23 1.90
CA CYS A 420 -9.58 27.28 2.48
C CYS A 420 -8.08 27.03 2.23
N SER A 421 -7.68 25.78 2.00
CA SER A 421 -6.30 25.40 1.68
C SER A 421 -6.27 23.98 1.09
N ALA A 422 -5.23 23.68 0.30
CA ALA A 422 -4.99 22.35 -0.23
C ALA A 422 -3.51 21.96 -0.23
N VAL A 423 -3.25 20.68 0.06
CA VAL A 423 -1.92 20.08 -0.04
C VAL A 423 -2.05 18.81 -0.88
N ALA A 424 -1.32 18.72 -2.00
CA ALA A 424 -1.28 17.50 -2.79
C ALA A 424 0.14 16.91 -2.75
N VAL A 425 0.24 15.66 -2.29
CA VAL A 425 1.51 14.93 -2.13
C VAL A 425 1.63 13.89 -3.24
N VAL A 426 2.78 13.86 -3.92
CA VAL A 426 3.05 13.05 -5.13
C VAL A 426 1.84 12.97 -6.07
N PRO A 427 1.22 14.10 -6.46
CA PRO A 427 0.06 14.07 -7.34
C PRO A 427 0.50 13.83 -8.79
N PHE A 428 -0.34 13.15 -9.54
CA PHE A 428 -0.39 13.27 -11.00
C PHE A 428 -1.57 14.17 -11.39
N VAL A 429 -1.46 14.87 -12.53
CA VAL A 429 -2.43 15.91 -12.93
C VAL A 429 -2.83 15.87 -14.40
N ASN A 430 -2.18 15.03 -15.18
CA ASN A 430 -2.36 14.94 -16.62
C ASN A 430 -2.25 13.49 -17.12
N TRP A 431 -3.39 12.86 -17.37
CA TRP A 431 -3.45 11.48 -17.84
C TRP A 431 -2.73 11.25 -19.19
N PHE A 432 -2.48 12.29 -19.98
CA PHE A 432 -1.73 12.15 -21.24
C PHE A 432 -0.22 12.01 -21.06
N THR A 433 0.31 12.54 -19.96
CA THR A 433 1.74 12.47 -19.59
C THR A 433 1.98 11.36 -18.58
N GLU A 434 1.14 11.22 -17.56
CA GLU A 434 1.27 10.20 -16.51
C GLU A 434 1.41 8.80 -17.10
N LYS A 435 0.45 8.38 -17.94
CA LYS A 435 0.44 7.06 -18.62
C LYS A 435 1.67 6.76 -19.49
N LYS A 436 2.52 7.76 -19.76
CA LYS A 436 3.76 7.60 -20.55
C LYS A 436 5.01 7.59 -19.69
N LEU A 437 4.96 8.25 -18.53
CA LEU A 437 6.13 8.51 -17.69
C LEU A 437 6.18 7.58 -16.48
N GLU A 438 5.03 7.07 -16.03
CA GLU A 438 4.96 6.06 -14.98
C GLU A 438 5.54 4.71 -15.42
N ARG A 439 5.87 3.87 -14.45
CA ARG A 439 6.34 2.49 -14.68
C ARG A 439 5.33 1.62 -15.41
N GLU A 440 5.81 0.62 -16.13
CA GLU A 440 5.03 -0.13 -17.14
C GLU A 440 3.84 -0.91 -16.58
N ILE A 441 3.91 -1.37 -15.33
CA ILE A 441 2.76 -2.04 -14.68
C ILE A 441 1.60 -1.08 -14.41
N LEU A 442 1.88 0.19 -14.11
CA LEU A 442 0.83 1.19 -13.89
C LEU A 442 0.18 1.61 -15.21
N GLN A 443 0.93 1.61 -16.32
CA GLN A 443 0.35 1.87 -17.65
C GLN A 443 -0.72 0.84 -18.01
N GLN A 444 -0.50 -0.43 -17.65
CA GLN A 444 -1.50 -1.49 -17.82
C GLN A 444 -2.70 -1.29 -16.89
N TYR A 445 -2.44 -0.89 -15.64
CA TYR A 445 -3.47 -0.58 -14.65
C TYR A 445 -4.38 0.56 -15.12
N ASP A 446 -3.79 1.64 -15.61
CA ASP A 446 -4.50 2.83 -16.08
C ASP A 446 -5.23 2.62 -17.40
N GLU A 447 -4.76 1.71 -18.26
CA GLU A 447 -5.56 1.31 -19.43
C GLU A 447 -6.88 0.65 -19.00
N ILE A 448 -6.91 -0.03 -17.85
CA ILE A 448 -8.16 -0.55 -17.27
C ILE A 448 -8.94 0.59 -16.60
N LYS A 449 -8.32 1.35 -15.70
CA LYS A 449 -9.01 2.38 -14.91
C LYS A 449 -9.50 3.59 -15.69
N VAL A 450 -8.70 4.18 -16.58
CA VAL A 450 -9.11 5.37 -17.33
C VAL A 450 -9.32 5.08 -18.83
N GLY A 451 -8.61 4.10 -19.39
CA GLY A 451 -8.65 3.83 -20.83
C GLY A 451 -8.02 4.93 -21.66
N SER A 452 -8.50 5.09 -22.90
CA SER A 452 -7.85 5.93 -23.94
C SER A 452 -8.78 6.97 -24.58
N ASP A 453 -10.00 7.18 -24.06
CA ASP A 453 -10.90 8.23 -24.56
C ASP A 453 -10.34 9.62 -24.25
N GLU A 454 -9.93 10.36 -25.28
CA GLU A 454 -9.29 11.67 -25.12
C GLU A 454 -10.17 12.71 -24.41
N ASN A 455 -11.50 12.65 -24.56
CA ASN A 455 -12.39 13.58 -23.87
C ASN A 455 -12.43 13.28 -22.39
N LEU A 456 -12.48 12.00 -22.02
CA LEU A 456 -12.39 11.55 -20.64
C LEU A 456 -11.03 11.96 -20.06
N LEU A 457 -9.90 11.60 -20.70
CA LEU A 457 -8.57 11.95 -20.22
C LEU A 457 -8.42 13.45 -19.97
N ARG A 458 -8.94 14.29 -20.89
CA ARG A 458 -8.92 15.75 -20.72
C ARG A 458 -9.81 16.22 -19.58
N ASP A 459 -11.04 15.72 -19.45
CA ASP A 459 -11.93 16.12 -18.36
C ASP A 459 -11.42 15.66 -16.99
N ARG A 460 -10.76 14.52 -16.94
CA ARG A 460 -10.19 13.90 -15.74
C ARG A 460 -8.77 14.38 -15.43
N SER A 461 -8.20 15.32 -16.18
CA SER A 461 -6.86 15.87 -15.92
C SER A 461 -6.95 17.28 -15.30
N PRO A 462 -6.62 17.44 -14.00
CA PRO A 462 -6.64 18.74 -13.32
C PRO A 462 -5.88 19.86 -14.05
N ILE A 463 -4.82 19.52 -14.78
CA ILE A 463 -3.97 20.50 -15.48
C ILE A 463 -4.76 21.43 -16.42
N PHE A 464 -5.86 20.96 -17.02
CA PHE A 464 -6.70 21.77 -17.93
C PHE A 464 -7.65 22.73 -17.21
N PHE A 465 -7.64 22.74 -15.88
CA PHE A 465 -8.56 23.51 -15.04
C PHE A 465 -7.82 24.25 -13.90
N VAL A 466 -6.49 24.31 -13.93
CA VAL A 466 -5.67 24.96 -12.89
C VAL A 466 -5.93 26.46 -12.76
N ASP A 467 -6.43 27.10 -13.82
CA ASP A 467 -6.88 28.49 -13.82
C ASP A 467 -8.06 28.75 -12.86
N ARG A 468 -8.77 27.70 -12.45
CA ARG A 468 -9.89 27.77 -11.52
C ARG A 468 -9.48 27.70 -10.05
N ILE A 469 -8.25 27.29 -9.75
CA ILE A 469 -7.77 27.12 -8.36
C ILE A 469 -7.85 28.45 -7.62
N LYS A 470 -8.61 28.48 -6.52
CA LYS A 470 -8.76 29.66 -5.63
C LYS A 470 -8.03 29.50 -4.30
N ALA A 471 -7.93 28.26 -3.81
CA ALA A 471 -7.30 27.97 -2.53
C ALA A 471 -5.76 28.08 -2.62
N PRO A 472 -5.09 28.53 -1.55
CA PRO A 472 -3.65 28.35 -1.40
C PRO A 472 -3.27 26.87 -1.56
N LEU A 473 -2.26 26.61 -2.38
CA LEU A 473 -1.83 25.26 -2.76
C LEU A 473 -0.36 25.01 -2.39
N LEU A 474 -0.13 23.87 -1.76
CA LEU A 474 1.19 23.27 -1.57
C LEU A 474 1.29 21.95 -2.34
N LEU A 475 2.36 21.78 -3.11
CA LEU A 475 2.70 20.54 -3.81
C LEU A 475 3.99 19.93 -3.25
N LEU A 476 3.96 18.65 -2.90
CA LEU A 476 5.14 17.92 -2.43
C LEU A 476 5.38 16.71 -3.32
N ALA A 477 6.61 16.47 -3.79
CA ALA A 477 6.91 15.30 -4.62
C ALA A 477 8.35 14.78 -4.41
N GLY A 478 8.60 13.51 -4.71
CA GLY A 478 9.94 12.92 -4.76
C GLY A 478 10.53 12.99 -6.16
N GLU A 479 11.81 13.31 -6.31
CA GLU A 479 12.48 13.41 -7.62
C GLU A 479 12.58 12.06 -8.33
N ASN A 480 12.65 10.96 -7.59
CA ASN A 480 12.82 9.60 -8.13
C ASN A 480 11.51 8.81 -8.17
N ASP A 481 10.33 9.46 -8.09
CA ASP A 481 9.03 8.78 -8.06
C ASP A 481 8.73 8.11 -9.43
N PRO A 482 8.71 6.77 -9.53
CA PRO A 482 8.42 6.08 -10.79
C PRO A 482 6.92 5.87 -11.02
N ARG A 483 6.08 6.27 -10.06
CA ARG A 483 4.63 6.10 -10.11
C ARG A 483 3.96 7.39 -10.54
N CYS A 484 4.25 8.49 -9.85
CA CYS A 484 3.75 9.83 -10.15
C CYS A 484 4.95 10.78 -10.34
N PRO A 485 5.55 10.82 -11.53
CA PRO A 485 6.80 11.54 -11.78
C PRO A 485 6.72 13.02 -11.39
N ALA A 486 7.81 13.57 -10.87
CA ALA A 486 7.85 14.95 -10.36
C ALA A 486 7.47 16.00 -11.42
N GLU A 487 7.62 15.65 -12.70
CA GLU A 487 7.15 16.41 -13.87
C GLU A 487 5.66 16.77 -13.77
N GLU A 488 4.81 15.90 -13.21
CA GLU A 488 3.38 16.20 -13.01
C GLU A 488 3.19 17.37 -12.04
N THR A 489 3.95 17.39 -10.95
CA THR A 489 3.95 18.53 -10.01
C THR A 489 4.49 19.80 -10.66
N LEU A 490 5.59 19.70 -11.42
CA LEU A 490 6.23 20.85 -12.06
C LEU A 490 5.36 21.48 -13.15
N GLN A 491 4.55 20.69 -13.86
CA GLN A 491 3.58 21.19 -14.85
C GLN A 491 2.58 22.17 -14.20
N VAL A 492 2.03 21.85 -13.02
CA VAL A 492 1.11 22.75 -12.29
C VAL A 492 1.82 24.04 -11.91
N VAL A 493 3.06 23.94 -11.43
CA VAL A 493 3.87 25.09 -11.02
C VAL A 493 4.10 26.03 -12.21
N GLU A 494 4.42 25.47 -13.38
CA GLU A 494 4.63 26.25 -14.60
C GLU A 494 3.34 26.97 -15.04
N GLU A 495 2.21 26.26 -15.07
CA GLU A 495 0.93 26.85 -15.51
C GLU A 495 0.43 27.93 -14.54
N LEU A 496 0.54 27.73 -13.22
CA LEU A 496 0.16 28.78 -12.26
C LEU A 496 1.06 30.00 -12.34
N LYS A 497 2.37 29.83 -12.61
CA LYS A 497 3.29 30.95 -12.86
C LYS A 497 2.91 31.74 -14.11
N LYS A 498 2.47 31.08 -15.20
CA LYS A 498 1.98 31.77 -16.41
C LYS A 498 0.73 32.61 -16.15
N LEU A 499 -0.02 32.31 -15.09
CA LEU A 499 -1.20 33.04 -14.64
C LEU A 499 -0.88 34.09 -13.56
N ASP A 500 0.40 34.37 -13.30
CA ASP A 500 0.87 35.27 -12.23
C ASP A 500 0.34 34.87 -10.83
N ARG A 501 0.17 33.56 -10.58
CA ARG A 501 -0.25 33.02 -9.29
C ARG A 501 0.90 32.36 -8.55
N GLU A 502 0.99 32.63 -7.25
CA GLU A 502 1.96 31.98 -6.38
C GLU A 502 1.49 30.56 -6.02
N VAL A 503 2.42 29.60 -6.06
CA VAL A 503 2.22 28.23 -5.61
C VAL A 503 3.46 27.79 -4.84
N LYS A 504 3.24 27.19 -3.67
CA LYS A 504 4.32 26.62 -2.87
C LYS A 504 4.55 25.19 -3.34
N TYR A 505 5.80 24.80 -3.52
CA TYR A 505 6.13 23.42 -3.87
C TYR A 505 7.49 23.03 -3.31
N LYS A 506 7.70 21.72 -3.11
CA LYS A 506 8.99 21.15 -2.72
C LYS A 506 9.19 19.79 -3.37
N ILE A 507 10.32 19.64 -4.07
CA ILE A 507 10.77 18.38 -4.63
C ILE A 507 11.89 17.83 -3.74
N TYR A 508 11.69 16.64 -3.17
CA TYR A 508 12.68 15.93 -2.36
C TYR A 508 13.58 15.10 -3.28
N LYS A 509 14.82 15.55 -3.46
CA LYS A 509 15.76 15.02 -4.47
C LYS A 509 16.14 13.55 -4.29
N ASP A 510 16.09 13.08 -3.06
CA ASP A 510 16.55 11.78 -2.61
C ASP A 510 15.41 10.86 -2.17
N GLU A 511 14.20 11.14 -2.65
CA GLU A 511 12.99 10.38 -2.38
C GLU A 511 12.31 9.94 -3.68
N GLY A 512 11.45 8.94 -3.56
CA GLY A 512 10.54 8.49 -4.62
C GLY A 512 9.09 8.71 -4.23
N HIS A 513 8.23 7.72 -4.50
CA HIS A 513 6.78 7.82 -4.24
C HIS A 513 6.39 8.03 -2.78
N GLY A 514 7.24 7.59 -1.85
CA GLY A 514 7.11 7.88 -0.43
C GLY A 514 8.41 8.45 0.13
N PHE A 515 8.31 9.25 1.18
CA PHE A 515 9.45 9.85 1.85
C PHE A 515 10.04 8.89 2.87
N ALA A 516 11.09 8.18 2.48
CA ALA A 516 11.74 7.12 3.22
C ALA A 516 12.69 7.65 4.30
N LYS A 517 13.43 8.74 4.02
CA LYS A 517 14.33 9.34 5.01
C LYS A 517 13.52 10.05 6.07
N ILE A 518 13.91 9.87 7.33
CA ILE A 518 13.15 10.43 8.45
C ILE A 518 13.09 11.97 8.40
N GLU A 519 14.16 12.61 7.92
CA GLU A 519 14.22 14.07 7.80
C GLU A 519 13.18 14.58 6.80
N ASN A 520 13.10 13.99 5.62
CA ASN A 520 12.13 14.33 4.59
C ASN A 520 10.70 13.95 5.00
N TYR A 521 10.51 12.80 5.64
CA TYR A 521 9.23 12.38 6.19
C TYR A 521 8.69 13.39 7.21
N VAL A 522 9.51 13.79 8.18
CA VAL A 522 9.10 14.77 9.20
C VAL A 522 8.86 16.15 8.59
N ASP A 523 9.74 16.58 7.70
CA ASP A 523 9.61 17.86 7.00
C ASP A 523 8.33 17.93 6.15
N SER A 524 7.99 16.88 5.41
CA SER A 524 6.77 16.84 4.60
C SER A 524 5.48 16.99 5.42
N ILE A 525 5.39 16.28 6.55
CA ILE A 525 4.26 16.40 7.50
C ILE A 525 4.20 17.81 8.05
N LYS A 526 5.35 18.37 8.45
CA LYS A 526 5.42 19.74 8.97
C LYS A 526 4.98 20.76 7.93
N GLU A 527 5.48 20.66 6.71
CA GLU A 527 5.12 21.56 5.60
C GLU A 527 3.61 21.51 5.33
N ALA A 528 3.02 20.31 5.23
CA ALA A 528 1.59 20.13 5.02
C ALA A 528 0.75 20.73 6.16
N VAL A 529 1.09 20.37 7.40
CA VAL A 529 0.33 20.78 8.59
C VAL A 529 0.39 22.28 8.82
N GLU A 530 1.58 22.88 8.77
CA GLU A 530 1.74 24.33 8.96
C GLU A 530 1.12 25.12 7.81
N PHE A 531 1.19 24.61 6.58
CA PHE A 531 0.58 25.26 5.42
C PHE A 531 -0.94 25.32 5.56
N ILE A 532 -1.62 24.21 5.83
CA ILE A 532 -3.08 24.22 6.03
C ILE A 532 -3.47 25.09 7.23
N THR A 533 -2.73 25.00 8.32
CA THR A 533 -3.05 25.73 9.56
C THR A 533 -2.97 27.25 9.39
N SER A 534 -2.01 27.72 8.60
CA SER A 534 -1.83 29.16 8.36
C SER A 534 -2.88 29.77 7.42
N HIS A 535 -3.61 28.95 6.66
CA HIS A 535 -4.56 29.43 5.64
C HIS A 535 -6.05 29.21 5.97
N CYS A 536 -6.39 28.46 7.04
CA CYS A 536 -7.78 28.07 7.35
C CYS A 536 -8.41 28.72 8.60
#